data_AF-A0A0D2K6X2-F1
#
_entry.id   AF-A0A0D2K6X2-F1
#
_cell.length_a   1.000
_cell.length_b   1.000
_cell.length_c   1.000
_cell.angle_alpha   90.00
_cell.angle_beta   90.00
_cell.angle_gamma   90.00
#
_symmetry.space_group_name_H-M   'P 1'
#
loop_
_entity.id
_entity.type
_entity.pdbx_description
1 polymer ?
#
loop_
_entity_poly.entity_id
_entity_poly.type
_entity_poly.pdbx_seq_one_letter_code
_entity_poly.pdbx_strand_id
1 'polypeptide(L)'
;MPQEPISVQRGDAFITFYPGNWFKITAGVDVQDESPIIGQQWFSWRVSRDYHFRYELAPARGWVASVDRLFELRSRGFTKCGGENLFVIGHGDRWWDPQLVRFHDDEPARHQLVQLIGALSLAGFNGNSGLPVGHVVAFNADPDLMLDFTRALLSSCQ
;
A
#
# COMPACT_ATOMS: atom_id res chain seq x y z
N MET A 1 -9.03 12.74 -17.63
CA MET A 1 -8.28 11.53 -17.24
C MET A 1 -7.24 11.26 -18.31
N PRO A 2 -6.01 10.89 -17.92
CA PRO A 2 -4.90 10.69 -18.85
C PRO A 2 -5.18 9.55 -19.83
N GLN A 3 -4.73 9.68 -21.07
CA GLN A 3 -4.90 8.66 -22.12
C GLN A 3 -3.67 7.75 -22.28
N GLU A 4 -2.56 8.11 -21.64
CA GLU A 4 -1.30 7.36 -21.67
C GLU A 4 -0.92 6.89 -20.26
N PRO A 5 -0.11 5.82 -20.15
CA PRO A 5 0.40 5.38 -18.86
C PRO A 5 1.25 6.44 -18.18
N ILE A 6 1.13 6.55 -16.85
CA ILE A 6 1.93 7.46 -16.02
C ILE A 6 2.68 6.63 -15.02
N SER A 7 3.99 6.77 -14.96
CA SER A 7 4.85 6.04 -14.04
C SER A 7 5.70 6.97 -13.20
N VAL A 8 5.86 6.65 -11.93
CA VAL A 8 6.93 7.17 -11.07
C VAL A 8 7.71 5.99 -10.52
N GLN A 9 9.02 6.18 -10.33
CA GLN A 9 9.91 5.11 -9.91
C GLN A 9 11.02 5.67 -9.01
N ARG A 10 11.41 4.90 -8.00
CA ARG A 10 12.55 5.16 -7.12
C ARG A 10 13.26 3.84 -6.84
N GLY A 11 14.40 3.62 -7.50
CA GLY A 11 15.08 2.32 -7.44
C GLY A 11 14.22 1.22 -8.08
N ASP A 12 13.98 0.15 -7.33
CA ASP A 12 13.10 -0.96 -7.70
C ASP A 12 11.62 -0.69 -7.40
N ALA A 13 11.31 0.26 -6.52
CA ALA A 13 9.94 0.66 -6.21
C ALA A 13 9.33 1.52 -7.31
N PHE A 14 8.07 1.25 -7.67
CA PHE A 14 7.36 1.98 -8.71
C PHE A 14 5.86 2.08 -8.45
N ILE A 15 5.22 3.06 -9.10
CA ILE A 15 3.78 3.12 -9.27
C ILE A 15 3.49 3.51 -10.72
N THR A 16 2.63 2.72 -11.38
CA THR A 16 2.19 2.98 -12.75
C THR A 16 0.67 2.99 -12.82
N PHE A 17 0.13 4.03 -13.44
CA PHE A 17 -1.25 4.09 -13.92
C PHE A 17 -1.32 3.58 -15.36
N TYR A 18 -2.28 2.70 -15.64
CA TYR A 18 -2.70 2.33 -16.98
C TYR A 18 -4.14 2.76 -17.21
N PRO A 19 -4.44 3.64 -18.19
CA PRO A 19 -5.81 4.01 -18.54
C PRO A 19 -6.68 2.79 -18.84
N GLY A 20 -7.96 2.85 -18.45
CA GLY A 20 -8.89 1.74 -18.68
C GLY A 20 -10.34 2.10 -18.41
N ASN A 21 -11.19 1.07 -18.26
CA ASN A 21 -12.65 1.25 -18.18
C ASN A 21 -13.22 1.16 -16.75
N TRP A 22 -12.38 0.81 -15.77
CA TRP A 22 -12.78 0.65 -14.37
C TRP A 22 -11.59 0.94 -13.47
N PHE A 23 -11.86 1.38 -12.24
CA PHE A 23 -10.82 1.45 -11.22
C PHE A 23 -10.43 0.04 -10.76
N LYS A 24 -9.16 -0.28 -10.95
CA LYS A 24 -8.48 -1.45 -10.39
C LYS A 24 -7.19 -0.98 -9.76
N ILE A 25 -6.83 -1.58 -8.64
CA ILE A 25 -5.57 -1.29 -7.96
C ILE A 25 -4.86 -2.58 -7.59
N THR A 26 -3.55 -2.62 -7.77
CA THR A 26 -2.69 -3.74 -7.40
C THR A 26 -1.50 -3.20 -6.63
N ALA A 27 -1.18 -3.81 -5.50
CA ALA A 27 0.05 -3.53 -4.77
C ALA A 27 0.84 -4.82 -4.60
N GLY A 28 2.14 -4.70 -4.78
CA GLY A 28 3.11 -5.71 -4.41
C GLY A 28 4.06 -5.18 -3.35
N VAL A 29 4.48 -6.07 -2.47
CA VAL A 29 5.59 -5.86 -1.55
C VAL A 29 6.58 -7.00 -1.67
N ASP A 30 7.85 -6.71 -1.51
CA ASP A 30 8.92 -7.69 -1.44
C ASP A 30 9.93 -7.24 -0.40
N VAL A 31 9.96 -7.97 0.70
CA VAL A 31 10.92 -7.80 1.80
C VAL A 31 11.48 -9.16 2.24
N GLN A 32 11.52 -10.14 1.34
CA GLN A 32 11.88 -11.52 1.68
C GLN A 32 13.25 -11.65 2.36
N ASP A 33 14.21 -10.80 1.98
CA ASP A 33 15.57 -10.83 2.52
C ASP A 33 15.62 -10.35 3.98
N GLU A 34 14.71 -9.45 4.39
CA GLU A 34 14.61 -8.95 5.77
C GLU A 34 13.60 -9.76 6.59
N SER A 35 12.49 -10.17 5.97
CA SER A 35 11.33 -10.77 6.62
C SER A 35 10.71 -11.88 5.77
N PRO A 36 11.25 -13.10 5.80
CA PRO A 36 10.74 -14.25 5.05
C PRO A 36 9.25 -14.55 5.26
N ILE A 37 8.68 -14.29 6.44
CA ILE A 37 7.23 -14.49 6.71
C ILE A 37 6.34 -13.53 5.90
N ILE A 38 6.84 -12.32 5.63
CA ILE A 38 6.15 -11.38 4.75
C ILE A 38 6.44 -11.79 3.31
N GLY A 39 7.73 -12.01 3.01
CA GLY A 39 8.18 -12.48 1.71
C GLY A 39 7.82 -11.50 0.61
N GLN A 40 7.42 -12.07 -0.53
CA GLN A 40 6.86 -11.35 -1.65
C GLN A 40 5.35 -11.59 -1.72
N GLN A 41 4.58 -10.51 -1.72
CA GLN A 41 3.12 -10.56 -1.73
C GLN A 41 2.57 -9.66 -2.83
N TRP A 42 1.43 -10.06 -3.39
CA TRP A 42 0.67 -9.25 -4.32
C TRP A 42 -0.81 -9.33 -3.98
N PHE A 43 -1.49 -8.19 -4.00
CA PHE A 43 -2.94 -8.16 -3.90
C PHE A 43 -3.55 -7.19 -4.92
N SER A 44 -4.67 -7.60 -5.52
CA SER A 44 -5.41 -6.81 -6.50
C SER A 44 -6.85 -6.63 -6.05
N TRP A 45 -7.37 -5.41 -6.18
CA TRP A 45 -8.73 -5.09 -5.82
C TRP A 45 -9.40 -4.21 -6.89
N ARG A 46 -10.64 -4.55 -7.22
CA ARG A 46 -11.50 -3.84 -8.17
C ARG A 46 -12.85 -3.57 -7.52
N VAL A 47 -13.15 -2.29 -7.31
CA VAL A 47 -14.39 -1.79 -6.68
C VAL A 47 -15.66 -2.44 -7.23
N SER A 48 -15.73 -2.63 -8.55
CA SER A 48 -16.95 -3.11 -9.22
C SER A 48 -17.12 -4.63 -9.24
N ARG A 49 -16.14 -5.40 -8.75
CA ARG A 49 -16.11 -6.87 -8.87
C ARG A 49 -15.90 -7.55 -7.52
N ASP A 50 -14.96 -7.04 -6.74
CA ASP A 50 -14.50 -7.70 -5.52
C ASP A 50 -15.34 -7.23 -4.32
N TYR A 51 -15.18 -7.91 -3.18
CA TYR A 51 -15.91 -7.53 -1.98
C TYR A 51 -15.59 -6.10 -1.55
N HIS A 52 -16.55 -5.49 -0.88
CA HIS A 52 -16.50 -4.09 -0.49
C HIS A 52 -15.22 -3.78 0.32
N PHE A 53 -14.68 -2.56 0.15
CA PHE A 53 -13.47 -2.06 0.82
C PHE A 53 -13.43 -2.39 2.33
N ARG A 54 -14.58 -2.26 3.00
CA ARG A 54 -14.79 -2.59 4.41
C ARG A 54 -14.29 -3.99 4.81
N TYR A 55 -14.43 -4.98 3.93
CA TYR A 55 -14.12 -6.37 4.22
C TYR A 55 -12.76 -6.79 3.69
N GLU A 56 -12.37 -6.28 2.52
CA GLU A 56 -11.14 -6.71 1.84
C GLU A 56 -9.91 -5.91 2.26
N LEU A 57 -10.03 -4.60 2.44
CA LEU A 57 -8.88 -3.71 2.57
C LEU A 57 -8.83 -3.02 3.93
N ALA A 58 -9.96 -2.45 4.38
CA ALA A 58 -10.03 -1.69 5.61
C ALA A 58 -9.48 -2.40 6.87
N PRO A 59 -9.61 -3.73 7.02
CA PRO A 59 -9.04 -4.41 8.18
C PRO A 59 -7.52 -4.57 8.14
N ALA A 60 -6.84 -4.37 7.01
CA ALA A 60 -5.41 -4.60 6.88
C ALA A 60 -4.60 -3.57 7.69
N ARG A 61 -3.83 -4.04 8.67
CA ARG A 61 -3.02 -3.17 9.51
C ARG A 61 -1.68 -2.85 8.88
N GLY A 62 -1.08 -1.77 9.36
CA GLY A 62 0.30 -1.46 9.02
C GLY A 62 1.23 -2.58 9.45
N TRP A 63 2.40 -2.61 8.86
CA TRP A 63 3.35 -3.68 9.09
C TRP A 63 4.77 -3.14 9.24
N VAL A 64 5.62 -3.93 9.88
CA VAL A 64 7.04 -3.67 10.03
C VAL A 64 7.79 -4.97 9.77
N ALA A 65 8.83 -4.93 8.94
CA ALA A 65 9.58 -6.12 8.53
C ALA A 65 10.26 -6.83 9.71
N SER A 66 10.71 -6.09 10.72
CA SER A 66 11.42 -6.66 11.86
C SER A 66 11.15 -5.89 13.16
N VAL A 67 11.37 -6.57 14.29
CA VAL A 67 11.34 -5.96 15.62
C VAL A 67 12.43 -4.88 15.76
N ASP A 68 13.61 -5.13 15.19
CA ASP A 68 14.71 -4.16 15.19
C ASP A 68 14.33 -2.87 14.45
N ARG A 69 13.65 -3.00 13.31
CA ARG A 69 13.11 -1.85 12.58
C ARG A 69 12.07 -1.09 13.39
N LEU A 70 11.23 -1.76 14.17
CA LEU A 70 10.29 -1.10 15.08
C LEU A 70 11.04 -0.30 16.16
N PHE A 71 12.11 -0.85 16.74
CA PHE A 71 12.94 -0.14 17.71
C PHE A 71 13.70 1.05 17.10
N GLU A 72 14.16 0.94 15.86
CA GLU A 72 14.75 2.06 15.13
C GLU A 72 13.73 3.18 14.89
N LEU A 73 12.51 2.85 14.47
CA LEU A 73 11.44 3.84 14.32
C LEU A 73 11.16 4.53 15.67
N ARG A 74 11.13 3.77 16.76
CA ARG A 74 10.94 4.31 18.11
C ARG A 74 12.07 5.23 18.54
N SER A 75 13.33 4.87 18.29
CA SER A 75 14.49 5.69 18.67
C SER A 75 14.53 7.02 17.90
N ARG A 76 13.97 7.04 16.69
CA ARG A 76 13.77 8.26 15.87
C ARG A 76 12.55 9.08 16.27
N GLY A 77 11.81 8.65 17.30
CA GLY A 77 10.65 9.36 17.83
C GLY A 77 9.32 9.03 17.16
N PHE A 78 9.26 8.03 16.28
CA PHE A 78 8.01 7.46 15.79
C PHE A 78 7.45 6.45 16.81
N THR A 79 6.20 6.01 16.64
CA THR A 79 5.59 4.91 17.42
C THR A 79 5.72 5.00 18.95
N LYS A 80 5.77 6.22 19.50
CA LYS A 80 5.99 6.50 20.93
C LYS A 80 4.95 5.86 21.87
N CYS A 81 3.73 5.66 21.39
CA CYS A 81 2.65 5.02 22.14
C CYS A 81 2.67 3.48 22.08
N GLY A 82 3.76 2.88 21.57
CA GLY A 82 3.83 1.46 21.24
C GLY A 82 3.44 1.20 19.79
N GLY A 83 4.00 0.13 19.21
CA GLY A 83 3.69 -0.33 17.86
C GLY A 83 3.43 -1.84 17.79
N GLU A 84 3.82 -2.57 18.84
CA GLU A 84 3.74 -4.02 18.98
C GLU A 84 2.31 -4.54 18.91
N ASN A 85 1.35 -3.76 19.41
CA ASN A 85 -0.08 -4.09 19.41
C ASN A 85 -0.86 -3.46 18.23
N LEU A 86 -0.17 -2.69 17.38
CA LEU A 86 -0.79 -1.94 16.27
C LEU A 86 -0.43 -2.53 14.91
N PHE A 87 0.84 -2.90 14.74
CA PHE A 87 1.37 -3.41 13.49
C PHE A 87 1.46 -4.92 13.47
N VAL A 88 1.38 -5.47 12.27
CA VAL A 88 1.86 -6.83 12.02
C VAL A 88 3.37 -6.77 11.87
N ILE A 89 4.10 -7.58 12.64
CA ILE A 89 5.56 -7.50 12.70
C ILE A 89 6.16 -8.82 12.28
N GLY A 90 7.07 -8.77 11.30
CA GLY A 90 7.88 -9.91 10.90
C GLY A 90 8.94 -10.25 11.96
N HIS A 91 9.23 -11.54 12.10
CA HIS A 91 10.30 -12.05 12.95
C HIS A 91 10.90 -13.29 12.30
N GLY A 92 11.73 -13.07 11.28
CA GLY A 92 12.26 -14.14 10.44
C GLY A 92 11.15 -14.82 9.64
N ASP A 93 10.98 -16.13 9.85
CA ASP A 93 10.00 -16.98 9.18
C ASP A 93 8.64 -17.07 9.90
N ARG A 94 8.41 -16.24 10.93
CA ARG A 94 7.15 -16.18 11.66
C ARG A 94 6.72 -14.76 12.01
N TRP A 95 5.43 -14.60 12.29
CA TRP A 95 4.88 -13.37 12.84
C TRP A 95 5.27 -13.22 14.32
N TRP A 96 5.59 -12.00 14.75
CA TRP A 96 5.85 -11.70 16.16
C TRP A 96 4.65 -12.02 17.05
N ASP A 97 3.45 -11.59 16.63
CA ASP A 97 2.18 -11.96 17.23
C ASP A 97 1.21 -12.42 16.12
N PRO A 98 1.03 -13.74 15.94
CA PRO A 98 0.11 -14.27 14.95
C PRO A 98 -1.36 -13.92 15.21
N GLN A 99 -1.76 -13.64 16.46
CA GLN A 99 -3.16 -13.29 16.79
C GLN A 99 -3.53 -11.90 16.29
N LEU A 100 -2.52 -11.06 16.08
CA LEU A 100 -2.73 -9.83 15.40
C LEU A 100 -3.18 -10.14 13.98
N VAL A 101 -2.41 -10.86 13.16
CA VAL A 101 -2.62 -11.06 11.70
C VAL A 101 -4.08 -11.35 11.32
N ARG A 102 -4.62 -10.57 10.38
CA ARG A 102 -5.99 -10.65 9.86
C ARG A 102 -6.06 -11.28 8.48
N PHE A 103 -5.03 -11.08 7.65
CA PHE A 103 -4.90 -11.72 6.35
C PHE A 103 -3.52 -12.37 6.25
N HIS A 104 -3.46 -13.69 6.47
CA HIS A 104 -2.19 -14.39 6.62
C HIS A 104 -1.32 -14.40 5.36
N ASP A 105 -1.93 -14.32 4.18
CA ASP A 105 -1.22 -14.46 2.91
C ASP A 105 -0.75 -13.11 2.32
N ASP A 106 -1.43 -12.01 2.65
CA ASP A 106 -1.33 -10.76 1.89
C ASP A 106 -1.64 -9.47 2.68
N GLU A 107 -1.71 -9.49 4.03
CA GLU A 107 -2.04 -8.29 4.83
C GLU A 107 -1.12 -7.08 4.53
N PRO A 108 0.21 -7.23 4.45
CA PRO A 108 1.11 -6.15 4.00
C PRO A 108 0.76 -5.57 2.61
N ALA A 109 0.47 -6.40 1.62
CA ALA A 109 0.06 -5.93 0.28
C ALA A 109 -1.30 -5.21 0.32
N ARG A 110 -2.27 -5.72 1.08
CA ARG A 110 -3.57 -5.05 1.30
C ARG A 110 -3.40 -3.70 1.99
N HIS A 111 -2.51 -3.61 2.98
CA HIS A 111 -2.23 -2.34 3.65
C HIS A 111 -1.62 -1.30 2.71
N GLN A 112 -0.75 -1.71 1.76
CA GLN A 112 -0.26 -0.80 0.74
C GLN A 112 -1.37 -0.26 -0.16
N LEU A 113 -2.38 -1.08 -0.47
CA LEU A 113 -3.57 -0.58 -1.17
C LEU A 113 -4.34 0.44 -0.32
N VAL A 114 -4.50 0.21 0.99
CA VAL A 114 -5.15 1.17 1.89
C VAL A 114 -4.42 2.52 1.86
N GLN A 115 -3.09 2.51 1.97
CA GLN A 115 -2.28 3.73 1.91
C GLN A 115 -2.41 4.43 0.56
N LEU A 116 -2.31 3.68 -0.54
CA LEU A 116 -2.38 4.24 -1.89
C LEU A 116 -3.77 4.82 -2.22
N ILE A 117 -4.84 4.16 -1.80
CA ILE A 117 -6.20 4.70 -1.89
C ILE A 117 -6.31 6.01 -1.09
N GLY A 118 -5.72 6.05 0.11
CA GLY A 118 -5.65 7.27 0.92
C GLY A 118 -4.92 8.41 0.21
N ALA A 119 -3.75 8.13 -0.37
CA ALA A 119 -2.95 9.11 -1.12
C ALA A 119 -3.68 9.62 -2.36
N LEU A 120 -4.36 8.75 -3.12
CA LEU A 120 -5.17 9.14 -4.28
C LEU A 120 -6.39 9.97 -3.87
N SER A 121 -6.99 9.69 -2.70
CA SER A 121 -8.13 10.44 -2.20
C SER A 121 -7.81 11.91 -1.91
N LEU A 122 -6.53 12.26 -1.73
CA LEU A 122 -6.08 13.67 -1.63
C LEU A 122 -6.27 14.46 -2.93
N ALA A 123 -6.38 13.77 -4.08
CA ALA A 123 -6.74 14.36 -5.37
C ALA A 123 -8.27 14.51 -5.56
N GLY A 124 -9.07 14.13 -4.56
CA GLY A 124 -10.52 14.30 -4.58
C GLY A 124 -10.91 15.77 -4.66
N PHE A 125 -11.65 16.14 -5.71
CA PHE A 125 -12.15 17.49 -5.92
C PHE A 125 -13.56 17.47 -6.50
N ASN A 126 -14.36 18.52 -6.26
CA ASN A 126 -15.75 18.62 -6.76
C ASN A 126 -16.62 17.39 -6.47
N GLY A 127 -16.44 16.74 -5.32
CA GLY A 127 -17.22 15.58 -4.89
C GLY A 127 -16.83 14.25 -5.54
N ASN A 128 -15.76 14.19 -6.34
CA ASN A 128 -15.18 12.92 -6.80
C ASN A 128 -14.26 12.30 -5.73
N SER A 129 -13.97 11.00 -5.85
CA SER A 129 -13.17 10.24 -4.89
C SER A 129 -11.65 10.37 -5.08
N GLY A 130 -11.17 11.09 -6.11
CA GLY A 130 -9.76 11.11 -6.50
C GLY A 130 -9.25 9.82 -7.16
N LEU A 131 -10.06 8.75 -7.21
CA LEU A 131 -9.67 7.48 -7.80
C LEU A 131 -9.71 7.54 -9.34
N PRO A 132 -8.60 7.22 -10.03
CA PRO A 132 -8.57 7.27 -11.49
C PRO A 132 -9.34 6.12 -12.13
N VAL A 133 -9.85 6.31 -13.35
CA VAL A 133 -10.45 5.21 -14.12
C VAL A 133 -9.36 4.50 -14.90
N GLY A 134 -8.95 3.34 -14.41
CA GLY A 134 -7.88 2.52 -14.98
C GLY A 134 -7.26 1.61 -13.93
N HIS A 135 -6.11 1.04 -14.24
CA HIS A 135 -5.38 0.13 -13.36
C HIS A 135 -4.14 0.82 -12.79
N VAL A 136 -4.11 1.03 -11.47
CA VAL A 136 -2.90 1.46 -10.76
C VAL A 136 -2.17 0.24 -10.23
N VAL A 137 -0.89 0.10 -10.56
CA VAL A 137 0.00 -0.97 -10.08
C VAL A 137 1.12 -0.32 -9.29
N ALA A 138 1.29 -0.71 -8.03
CA ALA A 138 2.37 -0.27 -7.16
C ALA A 138 3.21 -1.46 -6.73
N PHE A 139 4.52 -1.27 -6.61
CA PHE A 139 5.44 -2.27 -6.06
C PHE A 139 6.42 -1.57 -5.12
N ASN A 140 6.56 -2.08 -3.90
CA ASN A 140 7.44 -1.53 -2.86
C ASN A 140 7.31 -0.01 -2.64
N ALA A 141 6.14 0.56 -2.96
CA ALA A 141 5.92 1.99 -2.92
C ALA A 141 5.83 2.49 -1.47
N ASP A 142 6.69 3.45 -1.11
CA ASP A 142 6.61 4.18 0.15
C ASP A 142 5.59 5.35 0.05
N PRO A 143 5.16 5.93 1.19
CA PRO A 143 4.22 7.05 1.17
C PRO A 143 4.67 8.25 0.34
N ASP A 144 5.98 8.52 0.25
CA ASP A 144 6.50 9.63 -0.54
C ASP A 144 6.30 9.38 -2.04
N LEU A 145 6.62 8.17 -2.53
CA LEU A 145 6.39 7.76 -3.92
C LEU A 145 4.90 7.77 -4.25
N MET A 146 4.02 7.39 -3.30
CA MET A 146 2.57 7.49 -3.48
C MET A 146 2.12 8.95 -3.65
N LEU A 147 2.67 9.89 -2.89
CA LEU A 147 2.37 11.32 -3.05
C LEU A 147 2.92 11.88 -4.36
N ASP A 148 4.13 11.50 -4.74
CA ASP A 148 4.74 11.90 -6.02
C ASP A 148 3.90 11.40 -7.20
N PHE A 149 3.41 10.17 -7.13
CA PHE A 149 2.47 9.62 -8.11
C PHE A 149 1.16 10.42 -8.15
N THR A 150 0.54 10.71 -7.00
CA THR A 150 -0.70 11.50 -6.96
C THR A 150 -0.50 12.88 -7.62
N ARG A 151 0.64 13.54 -7.38
CA ARG A 151 0.98 14.82 -8.04
C ARG A 151 1.15 14.66 -9.55
N ALA A 152 1.84 13.62 -10.01
CA ALA A 152 2.03 13.33 -11.43
C ALA A 152 0.69 13.08 -12.13
N LEU A 153 -0.19 12.29 -11.50
CA LEU A 153 -1.54 12.00 -12.00
C LEU A 153 -2.40 13.28 -12.10
N LEU A 154 -2.37 14.14 -11.07
CA LEU A 154 -3.08 15.42 -11.10
C LEU A 154 -2.57 16.35 -12.21
N SER A 155 -1.25 16.44 -12.36
CA SER A 155 -0.62 17.31 -13.37
C SER A 155 -0.94 16.88 -14.80
N SER A 156 -1.12 15.58 -15.03
CA SER A 156 -1.50 15.02 -16.32
C SER A 156 -2.99 15.14 -16.68
N CYS A 157 -3.83 15.62 -15.75
CA CYS A 157 -5.25 15.86 -15.99
C CYS A 157 -5.55 17.29 -16.42
N GLN A 158 -4.56 18.19 -16.39
CA GLN A 158 -4.63 19.56 -16.88
C GLN A 158 -4.36 19.60 -18.38
#